data_AF-A0AAV0WL39-F1
#
_entry.id   AF-A0AAV0WL39-F1
#
_cell.length_a   1.000
_cell.length_b   1.000
_cell.length_c   1.000
_cell.angle_alpha   90.00
_cell.angle_beta   90.00
_cell.angle_gamma   90.00
#
_symmetry.space_group_name_H-M   'P 1'
#
loop_
_entity.id
_entity.type
_entity.pdbx_description
1 polymer ?
#
loop_
_entity_poly.entity_id
_entity_poly.type
_entity_poly.pdbx_seq_one_letter_code
_entity_poly.pdbx_strand_id
1 'polypeptide(L)'
;MSNSDSDEEDIIDYYQYRKLWRIQREHWVHPYIKENANLRLFVAAQELSQTDRKCIAFYRMSKETYQELSRMVGPFLEKMNTNMKECVPAAERILITLR
;
A
#
# COMPACT_ATOMS: atom_id res chain seq x y z
N MET A 1 29.19 -17.23 34.67
CA MET A 1 29.24 -17.64 33.25
C MET A 1 28.04 -18.52 32.99
N SER A 2 26.88 -17.95 32.64
CA SER A 2 25.65 -18.69 32.27
C SER A 2 24.60 -17.70 31.71
N ASN A 3 24.96 -16.93 30.69
CA ASN A 3 24.00 -16.06 29.97
C ASN A 3 23.80 -16.49 28.50
N SER A 4 24.67 -17.34 27.94
CA SER A 4 24.63 -17.70 26.51
C SER A 4 23.50 -18.67 26.16
N ASP A 5 23.14 -19.56 27.07
CA ASP A 5 22.17 -20.64 26.83
C ASP A 5 20.73 -20.12 26.77
N SER A 6 20.39 -19.17 27.65
CA SER A 6 19.08 -18.50 27.67
C SER A 6 18.87 -17.66 26.41
N ASP A 7 19.91 -16.94 25.97
CA ASP A 7 19.82 -16.11 24.77
C ASP A 7 19.64 -16.99 23.51
N GLU A 8 20.27 -18.17 23.46
CA GLU A 8 20.09 -19.14 22.37
C GLU A 8 18.69 -19.79 22.37
N GLU A 9 18.16 -20.16 23.54
CA GLU A 9 16.78 -20.66 23.68
C GLU A 9 15.74 -19.60 23.28
N ASP A 10 15.90 -18.36 23.73
CA ASP A 10 15.01 -17.24 23.38
C ASP A 10 15.02 -16.95 21.87
N ILE A 11 16.18 -17.06 21.23
CA ILE A 11 16.33 -16.93 19.78
C ILE A 11 15.59 -18.07 19.06
N ILE A 12 15.76 -19.31 19.51
CA ILE A 12 15.10 -20.49 18.94
C ILE A 12 13.58 -20.37 19.07
N ASP A 13 13.08 -20.00 20.24
CA ASP A 13 11.66 -19.80 20.50
C ASP A 13 11.07 -18.68 19.64
N TYR A 14 11.79 -17.56 19.48
CA TYR A 14 11.39 -16.49 18.57
C TYR A 14 11.25 -16.99 17.12
N TYR A 15 12.19 -17.80 16.62
CA TYR A 15 12.12 -18.35 15.26
C TYR A 15 10.99 -19.39 15.11
N GLN A 16 10.75 -20.22 16.13
CA GLN A 16 9.64 -21.19 16.13
C GLN A 16 8.28 -20.48 16.16
N TYR A 17 8.12 -19.49 17.05
CA TYR A 17 6.93 -18.63 17.10
C TYR A 17 6.69 -17.96 15.75
N ARG A 18 7.71 -17.32 15.16
CA ARG A 18 7.59 -16.66 13.85
C ARG A 18 7.23 -17.65 12.73
N LYS A 19 7.70 -18.90 12.80
CA LYS A 19 7.35 -19.96 11.84
C LYS A 19 5.88 -20.39 11.98
N LEU A 20 5.38 -20.55 13.21
CA LEU A 20 3.97 -20.87 13.50
C LEU A 20 3.03 -19.74 13.07
N TRP A 21 3.40 -18.48 13.30
CA TRP A 21 2.62 -17.31 12.87
C TRP A 21 2.55 -17.15 11.35
N ARG A 22 3.57 -17.61 10.62
CA ARG A 22 3.52 -17.64 9.14
C ARG A 22 2.58 -18.73 8.62
N ILE A 23 2.41 -19.83 9.37
CA ILE A 23 1.51 -20.93 9.04
C ILE A 23 0.05 -20.56 9.37
N GLN A 24 -0.18 -19.72 10.39
CA GLN A 24 -1.52 -19.30 10.82
C GLN A 24 -2.09 -18.06 10.11
N ARG A 25 -1.50 -17.58 9.02
CA ARG A 25 -2.16 -16.54 8.22
C ARG A 25 -3.36 -17.16 7.48
N GLU A 26 -4.53 -17.15 8.10
CA GLU A 26 -5.80 -17.60 7.51
C GLU A 26 -6.09 -16.90 6.19
N HIS A 27 -5.64 -15.65 6.04
CA HIS A 27 -5.87 -14.85 4.85
C HIS A 27 -4.60 -14.12 4.39
N TRP A 28 -4.29 -14.23 3.08
CA TRP A 28 -3.20 -13.48 2.45
C TRP A 28 -3.50 -11.98 2.36
N VAL A 29 -4.77 -11.65 2.11
CA VAL A 29 -5.34 -10.30 2.21
C VAL A 29 -6.50 -10.38 3.19
N HIS A 30 -6.47 -9.58 4.24
CA HIS A 30 -7.54 -9.56 5.25
C HIS A 30 -8.90 -9.28 4.59
N PRO A 31 -10.01 -9.96 4.97
CA PRO A 31 -11.32 -9.79 4.35
C PRO A 31 -11.75 -8.33 4.25
N TYR A 32 -11.55 -7.55 5.32
CA TYR A 32 -11.74 -6.10 5.29
C TYR A 32 -11.00 -5.42 4.11
N ILE A 33 -9.71 -5.67 3.91
CA ILE A 33 -8.95 -5.04 2.81
C ILE A 33 -9.49 -5.51 1.46
N LYS A 34 -9.87 -6.78 1.34
CA LYS A 34 -10.44 -7.34 0.10
C LYS A 34 -11.79 -6.69 -0.25
N GLU A 35 -12.67 -6.54 0.72
CA GLU A 35 -13.97 -5.87 0.57
C GLU A 35 -13.84 -4.36 0.34
N ASN A 36 -12.75 -3.78 0.84
CA ASN A 36 -12.48 -2.34 0.78
C ASN A 36 -11.38 -1.96 -0.21
N ALA A 37 -11.06 -2.83 -1.17
CA ALA A 37 -9.95 -2.62 -2.11
C ALA A 37 -10.08 -1.31 -2.92
N ASN A 38 -11.31 -0.93 -3.26
CA ASN A 38 -11.62 0.29 -4.03
C ASN A 38 -12.18 1.42 -3.16
N LEU A 39 -11.88 1.45 -1.86
CA LEU A 39 -12.44 2.44 -0.95
C LEU A 39 -11.46 3.55 -0.54
N ARG A 40 -12.04 4.69 -0.14
CA ARG A 40 -11.41 5.93 0.35
C ARG A 40 -10.39 6.58 -0.58
N LEU A 41 -9.21 5.98 -0.77
CA LEU A 41 -8.12 6.58 -1.54
C LEU A 41 -8.38 6.46 -3.04
N PHE A 42 -8.87 5.32 -3.50
CA PHE A 42 -9.33 5.13 -4.87
C PHE A 42 -10.41 6.16 -5.26
N VAL A 43 -11.47 6.23 -4.44
CA VAL A 43 -12.59 7.16 -4.64
C VAL A 43 -12.11 8.61 -4.59
N ALA A 44 -11.27 8.97 -3.61
CA ALA A 44 -10.72 10.32 -3.52
C ALA A 44 -9.86 10.67 -4.75
N ALA A 45 -8.98 9.77 -5.22
CA ALA A 45 -8.18 10.00 -6.40
C ALA A 45 -9.05 10.26 -7.64
N GLN A 46 -10.13 9.49 -7.78
CA GLN A 46 -11.11 9.65 -8.86
C GLN A 46 -11.88 10.98 -8.74
N GLU A 47 -12.40 11.32 -7.56
CA GLU A 47 -13.17 12.55 -7.33
C GLU A 47 -12.33 13.82 -7.50
N LEU A 48 -11.06 13.79 -7.07
CA LEU A 48 -10.15 14.93 -7.22
C LEU A 48 -9.94 15.25 -8.70
N SER A 49 -9.90 14.25 -9.57
CA SER A 49 -9.73 14.43 -11.02
C SER A 49 -10.93 15.11 -11.73
N GLN A 50 -12.09 15.22 -11.06
CA GLN A 50 -13.31 15.77 -11.65
C GLN A 50 -13.34 17.30 -11.69
N THR A 51 -12.58 17.98 -10.83
CA THR A 51 -12.64 19.45 -10.71
C THR A 51 -11.28 20.04 -10.38
N ASP A 52 -10.83 21.03 -11.16
CA ASP A 52 -9.54 21.69 -10.97
C ASP A 52 -9.38 22.30 -9.59
N ARG A 53 -10.45 22.91 -9.05
CA ARG A 53 -10.43 23.47 -7.70
C ARG A 53 -10.05 22.43 -6.64
N LYS A 54 -10.52 21.19 -6.80
CA LYS A 54 -10.17 20.08 -5.89
C LYS A 54 -8.73 19.63 -6.11
N CYS A 55 -8.27 19.52 -7.35
CA CYS A 55 -6.87 19.25 -7.66
C CYS A 55 -5.92 20.27 -7.03
N ILE A 56 -6.22 21.57 -7.16
CA ILE A 56 -5.39 22.64 -6.59
C ILE A 56 -5.40 22.58 -5.07
N ALA A 57 -6.58 22.41 -4.44
CA ALA A 57 -6.66 22.35 -2.99
C ALA A 57 -5.91 21.16 -2.39
N PHE A 58 -5.91 20.02 -3.09
CA PHE A 58 -5.34 18.77 -2.58
C PHE A 58 -3.88 18.56 -2.97
N TYR A 59 -3.57 18.66 -4.26
CA TYR A 59 -2.23 18.42 -4.82
C TYR A 59 -1.37 19.69 -4.91
N ARG A 60 -1.95 20.87 -4.65
CA ARG A 60 -1.29 22.18 -4.84
C ARG A 60 -0.82 22.42 -6.28
N MET A 61 -1.48 21.78 -7.24
CA MET A 61 -1.20 21.89 -8.68
C MET A 61 -2.50 21.85 -9.47
N SER A 62 -2.47 22.37 -10.70
CA SER A 62 -3.62 22.26 -11.60
C SER A 62 -3.86 20.82 -12.03
N LYS A 63 -5.05 20.56 -12.59
CA LYS A 63 -5.38 19.24 -13.12
C LYS A 63 -4.46 18.85 -14.27
N GLU A 64 -4.08 19.80 -15.13
CA GLU A 64 -3.17 19.60 -16.25
C GLU A 64 -1.79 19.18 -15.76
N THR A 65 -1.24 19.90 -14.78
CA THR A 65 0.07 19.56 -14.18
C THR A 65 0.03 18.18 -13.54
N TYR A 66 -1.06 17.85 -12.83
CA TYR A 66 -1.24 16.51 -12.26
C TYR A 66 -1.31 15.43 -13.35
N GLN A 67 -2.03 15.67 -14.45
CA GLN A 67 -2.13 14.73 -15.57
C GLN A 67 -0.78 14.53 -16.25
N GLU A 68 -0.02 15.61 -16.45
CA GLU A 68 1.33 15.54 -17.01
C GLU A 68 2.26 14.73 -16.09
N LEU A 69 2.26 15.01 -14.79
CA LEU A 69 2.99 14.25 -13.80
C LEU A 69 2.60 12.77 -13.85
N SER A 70 1.30 12.47 -13.77
CA SER A 70 0.77 11.11 -13.82
C SER A 70 1.18 10.37 -15.09
N ARG A 71 1.20 11.06 -16.24
CA ARG A 71 1.68 10.47 -17.50
C ARG A 71 3.18 10.16 -17.47
N MET A 72 3.98 11.00 -16.82
CA MET A 72 5.43 10.82 -16.71
C MET A 72 5.81 9.72 -15.72
N VAL A 73 5.21 9.72 -14.53
CA VAL A 73 5.59 8.79 -13.45
C VAL A 73 4.72 7.54 -13.40
N GLY A 74 3.50 7.59 -13.94
CA GLY A 74 2.52 6.51 -13.91
C GLY A 74 3.07 5.16 -14.37
N PRO A 75 3.72 5.06 -15.54
CA PRO A 75 4.30 3.81 -16.01
C PRO A 75 5.36 3.20 -15.07
N PHE A 76 6.02 4.02 -14.26
CA PHE A 76 7.01 3.58 -13.28
C PHE A 76 6.39 3.26 -11.91
N LEU A 77 5.18 3.75 -11.66
CA LEU A 77 4.43 3.53 -10.41
C LEU A 77 3.42 2.38 -10.54
N GLU A 78 2.95 2.09 -11.74
CA GLU A 78 2.06 0.97 -11.99
C GLU A 78 2.80 -0.35 -11.77
N LYS A 79 2.18 -1.25 -11.00
CA LYS A 79 2.69 -2.62 -10.86
C LYS A 79 1.64 -3.60 -11.37
N MET A 80 2.09 -4.82 -11.60
CA MET A 80 1.23 -5.88 -12.11
C MET A 80 0.38 -6.46 -10.98
N ASN A 81 -0.87 -6.78 -11.30
CA ASN A 81 -1.71 -7.62 -10.46
C ASN A 81 -1.10 -9.02 -10.34
N THR A 82 -1.23 -9.62 -9.17
CA THR A 82 -0.81 -11.01 -8.94
C THR A 82 -2.04 -11.85 -8.64
N ASN A 83 -1.93 -13.17 -8.76
CA ASN A 83 -3.00 -14.10 -8.36
C ASN A 83 -3.43 -13.91 -6.89
N MET A 84 -2.57 -13.32 -6.07
CA MET A 84 -2.77 -13.18 -4.64
C MET A 84 -3.28 -11.80 -4.24
N LYS A 85 -3.08 -10.76 -5.08
CA LYS A 85 -3.39 -9.37 -4.74
C LYS A 85 -3.39 -8.47 -5.98
N GLU A 86 -4.36 -7.57 -6.03
CA GLU A 86 -4.42 -6.44 -6.96
C GLU A 86 -3.44 -5.32 -6.56
N CYS A 87 -2.78 -4.73 -7.55
CA CYS A 87 -1.89 -3.61 -7.35
C CYS A 87 -2.67 -2.35 -6.98
N VAL A 88 -2.07 -1.53 -6.11
CA VAL A 88 -2.55 -0.17 -5.85
C VAL A 88 -2.33 0.67 -7.13
N PRO A 89 -3.37 1.30 -7.69
CA PRO A 89 -3.27 2.10 -8.91
C PRO A 89 -2.27 3.25 -8.77
N ALA A 90 -1.64 3.65 -9.89
CA ALA A 90 -0.68 4.75 -9.89
C ALA A 90 -1.27 6.06 -9.32
N ALA A 91 -2.53 6.36 -9.62
CA ALA A 91 -3.23 7.54 -9.11
C ALA A 91 -3.31 7.56 -7.57
N GLU A 92 -3.61 6.43 -6.93
CA GLU A 92 -3.61 6.33 -5.47
C GLU A 92 -2.20 6.47 -4.88
N ARG A 93 -1.19 5.90 -5.55
CA ARG A 93 0.21 6.03 -5.10
C ARG A 93 0.66 7.49 -5.16
N ILE A 94 0.32 8.21 -6.23
CA ILE A 94 0.59 9.64 -6.38
C ILE A 94 -0.18 10.41 -5.29
N LEU A 95 -1.45 10.07 -5.05
CA LEU A 95 -2.27 10.67 -4.00
C LEU A 95 -1.66 10.53 -2.60
N ILE A 96 -1.14 9.37 -2.25
CA ILE A 96 -0.48 9.16 -0.95
C ILE A 96 0.83 9.95 -0.88
N THR A 97 1.57 10.04 -1.98
CA THR A 97 2.92 10.62 -2.00
C THR A 97 2.91 12.15 -1.96
N LEU A 98 1.95 12.79 -2.62
CA LEU A 98 1.86 14.25 -2.72
C LEU A 98 1.10 14.91 -1.56
N ARG A 99 0.56 14.11 -0.64
CA ARG A 99 -0.31 14.57 0.45
C ARG A 99 0.47 15.09 1.65
#